data_AF-A0A3D1FZ27-F1
#
_entry.id   AF-A0A3D1FZ27-F1
#
_cell.length_a   1.000
_cell.length_b   1.000
_cell.length_c   1.000
_cell.angle_alpha   90.00
_cell.angle_beta   90.00
_cell.angle_gamma   90.00
#
_symmetry.space_group_name_H-M   'P 1'
#
loop_
_entity.id
_entity.type
_entity.pdbx_description
1 polymer ?
#
loop_
_entity_poly.entity_id
_entity_poly.type
_entity_poly.pdbx_seq_one_letter_code
_entity_poly.pdbx_strand_id
1 'polypeptide(L)'
;YSALIDELSELSERFGLLGGDSLDADIELVLKGLGFEPEVFDNALHTFSGGWRMRAELARLLLQKPDLLLLDEPTNHLDIESIMWLEQHLSESSQTLLVVSHDRTFLDHVTNRTIEVMLGKIYDFNAPYTRYLTLRADLREKQLATAKNQEREIKQTEELIERFRAKASKASFAQSLIKKLDRMERIEVDQEDSSTMHFRFLPAPRSGKVVAKAEGVGKTYGDKLVLKGVDLEIERGDRVAFVGQNGQGKSTLVKALLKEITSEGTLELGHNVMVGYFAQDQADELDGDKTALQTIEDASPEEMRKHARSMLGSFMFRGEDVEKKVKVLSGGERGRLALCKLLLKP
;
A
#
# COMPACT_ATOMS: atom_id res chain seq x y z
N TYR A 1 49.76 -14.18 31.00
CA TYR A 1 49.63 -12.73 30.76
C TYR A 1 49.93 -12.37 29.31
N SER A 2 51.11 -12.67 28.73
CA SER A 2 51.39 -12.35 27.30
C SER A 2 50.33 -12.88 26.33
N ALA A 3 50.00 -14.17 26.39
CA ALA A 3 49.01 -14.78 25.49
C ALA A 3 47.61 -14.14 25.58
N LEU A 4 47.21 -13.64 26.76
CA LEU A 4 45.93 -12.95 26.94
C LEU A 4 45.96 -11.53 26.36
N ILE A 5 47.13 -10.87 26.38
CA ILE A 5 47.32 -9.54 25.78
C ILE A 5 47.32 -9.68 24.26
N ASP A 6 47.99 -10.69 23.72
CA ASP A 6 48.04 -10.97 22.28
C ASP A 6 46.63 -11.32 21.76
N GLU A 7 45.88 -12.17 22.47
CA GLU A 7 44.49 -12.51 22.14
C GLU A 7 43.57 -11.28 22.22
N LEU A 8 43.71 -10.44 23.25
CA LEU A 8 42.95 -9.20 23.37
C LEU A 8 43.26 -8.24 22.21
N SER A 9 44.53 -8.07 21.84
CA SER A 9 44.94 -7.22 20.72
C SER A 9 44.39 -7.73 19.39
N GLU A 10 44.46 -9.03 19.12
CA GLU A 10 43.90 -9.63 17.90
C GLU A 10 42.37 -9.47 17.83
N LEU A 11 41.67 -9.67 18.96
CA LEU A 11 40.23 -9.46 19.05
C LEU A 11 39.84 -7.99 18.90
N SER A 12 40.60 -7.06 19.49
CA SER A 12 40.37 -5.61 19.36
C SER A 12 40.64 -5.11 17.95
N GLU A 13 41.72 -5.55 17.29
CA GLU A 13 41.96 -5.23 15.87
C GLU A 13 40.84 -5.79 14.98
N ARG A 14 40.43 -7.04 15.22
CA ARG A 14 39.33 -7.65 14.47
C ARG A 14 38.01 -6.92 14.70
N PHE A 15 37.74 -6.48 15.93
CA PHE A 15 36.56 -5.68 16.27
C PHE A 15 36.59 -4.32 15.56
N GLY A 16 37.74 -3.62 15.57
CA GLY A 16 37.93 -2.36 14.84
C GLY A 16 37.77 -2.52 13.33
N LEU A 17 38.33 -3.59 12.74
CA LEU A 17 38.17 -3.92 11.31
C LEU A 17 36.71 -4.20 10.91
N LEU A 18 35.91 -4.71 11.84
CA LEU A 18 34.47 -4.93 11.66
C LEU A 18 33.63 -3.67 11.95
N GLY A 19 34.27 -2.52 12.21
CA GLY A 19 33.58 -1.25 12.49
C GLY A 19 33.02 -1.16 13.92
N GLY A 20 33.51 -1.98 14.84
CA GLY A 20 33.04 -2.01 16.22
C GLY A 20 33.20 -0.68 16.96
N ASP A 21 34.20 0.12 16.58
CA ASP A 21 34.46 1.44 17.19
C ASP A 21 33.43 2.51 16.79
N SER A 22 32.68 2.31 15.70
CA SER A 22 31.62 3.23 15.24
C SER A 22 30.21 2.67 15.46
N LEU A 23 30.08 1.50 16.08
CA LEU A 23 28.82 0.76 16.16
C LEU A 23 27.73 1.52 16.94
N ASP A 24 28.09 2.15 18.06
CA ASP A 24 27.14 2.95 18.84
C ASP A 24 26.65 4.19 18.08
N ALA A 25 27.54 4.83 17.32
CA ALA A 25 27.20 5.99 16.49
C ALA A 25 26.30 5.60 15.30
N ASP A 26 26.59 4.46 14.66
CA ASP A 26 25.76 3.90 13.58
C ASP A 26 24.36 3.52 14.11
N ILE A 27 24.28 2.89 15.30
CA ILE A 27 23.01 2.56 15.97
C ILE A 27 22.21 3.83 16.21
N GLU A 28 22.81 4.85 16.82
CA GLU A 28 22.13 6.10 17.14
C GLU A 28 21.63 6.81 15.87
N LEU A 29 22.44 6.85 14.81
CA LEU A 29 22.07 7.43 13.52
C LEU A 29 20.87 6.72 12.89
N VAL A 30 20.90 5.38 12.82
CA VAL A 30 19.83 4.58 12.21
C VAL A 30 18.53 4.67 13.03
N LEU A 31 18.62 4.57 14.37
CA LEU A 31 17.46 4.66 15.23
C LEU A 31 16.81 6.05 15.16
N LYS A 32 17.60 7.13 15.22
CA LYS A 32 17.07 8.50 15.05
C LYS A 32 16.44 8.69 13.67
N GLY A 33 17.08 8.17 12.62
CA GLY A 33 16.57 8.22 11.26
C GLY A 33 15.20 7.55 11.08
N LEU A 34 14.95 6.47 11.84
CA LEU A 34 13.66 5.78 11.89
C LEU A 34 12.69 6.38 12.93
N GLY A 35 13.03 7.52 13.52
CA GLY A 35 12.19 8.30 14.43
C GLY A 35 12.23 7.87 15.89
N PHE A 36 13.21 7.08 16.33
CA PHE A 36 13.39 6.77 17.75
C PHE A 36 14.08 7.93 18.48
N GLU A 37 13.58 8.26 19.66
CA GLU A 37 14.20 9.22 20.56
C GLU A 37 15.25 8.54 21.46
N PRO A 38 16.36 9.22 21.83
CA PRO A 38 17.42 8.64 22.65
C PRO A 38 16.94 8.04 23.97
N GLU A 39 15.91 8.61 24.60
CA GLU A 39 15.40 8.16 25.90
C GLU A 39 14.76 6.76 25.83
N VAL A 40 14.42 6.27 24.64
CA VAL A 40 13.77 4.97 24.46
C VAL A 40 14.69 3.88 23.94
N PHE A 41 15.98 4.16 23.72
CA PHE A 41 16.92 3.19 23.13
C PHE A 41 17.10 1.94 24.00
N ASP A 42 17.10 2.11 25.33
CA ASP A 42 17.26 1.00 26.29
C ASP A 42 15.94 0.29 26.65
N ASN A 43 14.81 0.74 26.10
CA ASN A 43 13.53 0.13 26.39
C ASN A 43 13.41 -1.26 25.73
N ALA A 44 12.81 -2.21 26.45
CA ALA A 44 12.63 -3.55 25.93
C ALA A 44 11.63 -3.56 24.75
N LEU A 45 11.95 -4.25 23.65
CA LEU A 45 11.13 -4.28 22.43
C LEU A 45 9.64 -4.60 22.65
N HIS A 46 9.30 -5.39 23.65
CA HIS A 46 7.91 -5.74 23.96
C HIS A 46 7.07 -4.57 24.50
N THR A 47 7.68 -3.48 24.95
CA THR A 47 6.94 -2.28 25.41
C THR A 47 6.48 -1.41 24.26
N PHE A 48 7.05 -1.60 23.06
CA PHE A 48 6.70 -0.87 21.85
C PHE A 48 5.46 -1.45 21.16
N SER A 49 4.73 -0.60 20.42
CA SER A 49 3.64 -1.06 19.55
C SER A 49 4.18 -1.85 18.35
N GLY A 50 3.31 -2.58 17.65
CA GLY A 50 3.72 -3.40 16.49
C GLY A 50 4.52 -2.64 15.44
N GLY A 51 4.10 -1.42 15.09
CA GLY A 51 4.81 -0.57 14.12
C GLY A 51 6.21 -0.17 14.61
N TRP A 52 6.36 0.21 15.87
CA TRP A 52 7.67 0.54 16.45
C TRP A 52 8.59 -0.68 16.54
N ARG A 53 8.06 -1.87 16.83
CA ARG A 53 8.84 -3.12 16.79
C ARG A 53 9.34 -3.41 15.38
N MET A 54 8.49 -3.24 14.37
CA MET A 54 8.86 -3.41 12.96
C MET A 54 9.94 -2.42 12.53
N ARG A 55 9.89 -1.16 12.99
CA ARG A 55 10.97 -0.17 12.80
C ARG A 55 12.29 -0.60 13.46
N ALA A 56 12.24 -1.15 14.68
CA ALA A 56 13.45 -1.64 15.36
C ALA A 56 14.07 -2.85 14.62
N GLU A 57 13.24 -3.74 14.08
CA GLU A 57 13.69 -4.86 13.24
C GLU A 57 14.33 -4.36 11.94
N LEU A 58 13.73 -3.35 11.30
CA LEU A 58 14.32 -2.69 10.14
C LEU A 58 15.68 -2.07 10.49
N ALA A 59 15.78 -1.36 11.61
CA ALA A 59 17.04 -0.79 12.10
C ALA A 59 18.13 -1.86 12.22
N ARG A 60 17.79 -3.00 12.84
CA ARG A 60 18.70 -4.14 12.99
C ARG A 60 19.19 -4.67 11.64
N LEU A 61 18.31 -4.78 10.65
CA LEU A 61 18.68 -5.23 9.30
C LEU A 61 19.60 -4.25 8.58
N LEU A 62 19.34 -2.95 8.69
CA LEU A 62 20.18 -1.90 8.10
C LEU A 62 21.59 -1.91 8.70
N LEU A 63 21.70 -2.09 10.02
CA LEU A 63 22.98 -2.17 10.72
C LEU A 63 23.82 -3.40 10.36
N GLN A 64 23.17 -4.52 9.97
CA GLN A 64 23.88 -5.74 9.55
C GLN A 64 24.60 -5.58 8.20
N LYS A 65 24.23 -4.59 7.39
CA LYS A 65 24.81 -4.30 6.07
C LYS A 65 24.95 -5.57 5.16
N PRO A 66 23.90 -6.40 4.98
CA PRO A 66 23.95 -7.60 4.12
C PRO A 66 24.18 -7.27 2.64
N ASP A 67 24.77 -8.19 1.86
CA ASP A 67 24.98 -8.00 0.41
C ASP A 67 23.66 -7.88 -0.38
N LEU A 68 22.61 -8.56 0.12
CA LEU A 68 21.26 -8.56 -0.45
C LEU A 68 20.24 -8.26 0.66
N LEU A 69 19.48 -7.18 0.47
CA LEU A 69 18.39 -6.78 1.35
C LEU A 69 17.05 -6.99 0.64
N LEU A 70 16.16 -7.76 1.28
CA LEU A 70 14.79 -8.01 0.81
C LEU A 70 13.83 -7.28 1.73
N LEU A 71 13.05 -6.33 1.20
CA LEU A 71 12.11 -5.53 1.97
C LEU A 71 10.69 -5.69 1.41
N ASP A 72 9.76 -6.10 2.27
CA ASP A 72 8.34 -6.22 1.94
C ASP A 72 7.56 -5.10 2.63
N GLU A 73 7.08 -4.14 1.84
CA GLU A 73 6.39 -2.91 2.27
C GLU A 73 7.09 -2.17 3.44
N PRO A 74 8.37 -1.75 3.28
CA PRO A 74 9.15 -1.16 4.37
C PRO A 74 8.67 0.23 4.80
N THR A 75 7.92 0.93 3.95
CA THR A 75 7.37 2.26 4.27
C THR A 75 6.11 2.17 5.14
N ASN A 76 5.54 0.98 5.32
CA ASN A 76 4.39 0.80 6.18
C ASN A 76 4.75 1.18 7.62
N HIS A 77 3.87 1.94 8.27
CA HIS A 77 4.06 2.44 9.64
C HIS A 77 5.21 3.46 9.81
N LEU A 78 5.86 3.90 8.73
CA LEU A 78 6.78 5.04 8.75
C LEU A 78 6.01 6.36 8.59
N ASP A 79 6.53 7.42 9.20
CA ASP A 79 6.09 8.79 8.90
C ASP A 79 6.93 9.36 7.75
N ILE A 80 6.49 10.49 7.20
CA ILE A 80 7.11 11.09 6.02
C ILE A 80 8.61 11.38 6.25
N GLU A 81 9.00 11.85 7.43
CA GLU A 81 10.40 12.11 7.77
C GLU A 81 11.23 10.82 7.78
N SER A 82 10.73 9.75 8.42
CA SER A 82 11.40 8.45 8.44
C SER A 82 11.48 7.81 7.04
N ILE A 83 10.45 8.00 6.19
CA ILE A 83 10.45 7.52 4.80
C ILE A 83 11.55 8.25 4.02
N MET A 84 11.61 9.57 4.10
CA MET A 84 12.64 10.36 3.41
C MET A 84 14.05 9.98 3.86
N TRP A 85 14.26 9.77 5.16
CA TRP A 85 15.54 9.30 5.68
C TRP A 85 15.89 7.91 5.15
N LEU A 86 14.93 6.97 5.14
CA LEU A 86 15.14 5.62 4.64
C LEU A 86 15.45 5.61 3.14
N GLU A 87 14.76 6.44 2.34
CA GLU A 87 15.05 6.62 0.91
C GLU A 87 16.49 7.07 0.70
N GLN A 88 16.93 8.08 1.44
CA GLN A 88 18.29 8.58 1.35
C GLN A 88 19.29 7.49 1.76
N HIS A 89 19.09 6.84 2.91
CA HIS A 89 19.98 5.82 3.42
C HIS A 89 20.13 4.63 2.46
N LEU A 90 19.03 4.17 1.86
CA LEU A 90 19.05 3.05 0.90
C LEU A 90 19.64 3.46 -0.45
N SER A 91 19.39 4.68 -0.93
CA SER A 91 19.94 5.15 -2.21
C SER A 91 21.45 5.38 -2.19
N GLU A 92 22.02 5.72 -1.02
CA GLU A 92 23.46 5.86 -0.81
C GLU A 92 24.16 4.51 -0.56
N SER A 93 23.40 3.45 -0.28
CA SER A 93 23.94 2.12 0.00
C SER A 93 24.45 1.42 -1.27
N SER A 94 25.56 0.69 -1.15
CA SER A 94 26.08 -0.17 -2.21
C SER A 94 25.46 -1.57 -2.22
N GLN A 95 24.51 -1.86 -1.33
CA GLN A 95 23.88 -3.16 -1.19
C GLN A 95 22.93 -3.44 -2.35
N THR A 96 22.75 -4.72 -2.69
CA THR A 96 21.68 -5.11 -3.63
C THR A 96 20.35 -5.08 -2.90
N LEU A 97 19.35 -4.41 -3.47
CA LEU A 97 18.05 -4.23 -2.85
C LEU A 97 16.94 -4.84 -3.72
N LEU A 98 16.06 -5.62 -3.09
CA LEU A 98 14.79 -6.05 -3.66
C LEU A 98 13.67 -5.54 -2.76
N VAL A 99 12.83 -4.64 -3.30
CA VAL A 99 11.73 -4.04 -2.54
C VAL A 99 10.40 -4.36 -3.20
N VAL A 100 9.43 -4.73 -2.38
CA VAL A 100 8.00 -4.71 -2.70
C VAL A 100 7.40 -3.50 -1.99
N SER A 101 6.74 -2.60 -2.73
CA SER A 101 6.11 -1.41 -2.17
C SER A 101 4.97 -0.92 -3.07
N HIS A 102 3.95 -0.32 -2.46
CA HIS A 102 2.94 0.45 -3.17
C HIS A 102 3.24 1.96 -3.27
N ASP A 103 4.31 2.43 -2.62
CA ASP A 103 4.75 3.82 -2.68
C ASP A 103 5.58 4.09 -3.94
N ARG A 104 4.97 4.82 -4.88
CA ARG A 104 5.58 5.14 -6.18
C ARG A 104 6.81 6.04 -6.06
N THR A 105 6.77 7.00 -5.14
CA THR A 105 7.86 7.96 -4.94
C THR A 105 9.07 7.25 -4.35
N PHE A 106 8.82 6.42 -3.34
CA PHE A 106 9.85 5.58 -2.74
C PHE A 106 10.51 4.66 -3.76
N LEU A 107 9.71 3.94 -4.57
CA LEU A 107 10.23 3.06 -5.62
C LEU A 107 11.08 3.83 -6.64
N ASP A 108 10.65 5.01 -7.06
CA ASP A 108 11.39 5.83 -8.03
C ASP A 108 12.73 6.34 -7.50
N HIS A 109 12.81 6.67 -6.21
CA HIS A 109 14.04 7.17 -5.61
C HIS A 109 15.05 6.05 -5.30
N VAL A 110 14.56 4.89 -4.88
CA VAL A 110 15.39 3.83 -4.33
C VAL A 110 15.71 2.74 -5.36
N THR A 111 14.90 2.58 -6.40
CA THR A 111 15.07 1.50 -7.40
C THR A 111 15.44 2.04 -8.78
N ASN A 112 16.23 1.28 -9.52
CA ASN A 112 16.65 1.58 -10.89
C ASN A 112 16.09 0.58 -11.93
N ARG A 113 15.44 -0.50 -11.47
CA ARG A 113 14.91 -1.61 -12.26
C ARG A 113 13.59 -2.06 -11.64
N THR A 114 12.58 -2.25 -12.48
CA THR A 114 11.22 -2.64 -12.06
C THR A 114 10.88 -4.01 -12.64
N ILE A 115 10.43 -4.93 -11.77
CA ILE A 115 9.95 -6.25 -12.16
C ILE A 115 8.44 -6.32 -11.87
N GLU A 116 7.64 -6.46 -12.92
CA GLU A 116 6.20 -6.67 -12.81
C GLU A 116 5.90 -8.17 -12.81
N VAL A 117 5.07 -8.59 -11.85
CA VAL A 117 4.54 -9.96 -11.79
C VAL A 117 3.04 -9.89 -12.05
N MET A 118 2.57 -10.47 -13.15
CA MET A 118 1.16 -10.43 -13.55
C MET A 118 0.73 -11.77 -14.12
N LEU A 119 -0.32 -12.37 -13.53
CA LEU A 119 -0.94 -13.63 -14.00
C LEU A 119 0.10 -14.76 -14.25
N GLY A 120 1.13 -14.86 -13.41
CA GLY A 120 2.21 -15.83 -13.54
C GLY A 120 3.30 -15.48 -14.58
N LYS A 121 3.16 -14.36 -15.30
CA LYS A 121 4.20 -13.80 -16.18
C LYS A 121 5.03 -12.78 -15.41
N ILE A 122 6.33 -12.72 -15.73
CA ILE A 122 7.29 -11.78 -15.15
C ILE A 122 7.80 -10.89 -16.27
N TYR A 123 7.70 -9.58 -16.09
CA TYR A 123 8.23 -8.58 -17.02
C TYR A 123 9.31 -7.75 -16.33
N ASP A 124 10.49 -7.74 -16.91
CA ASP A 124 11.67 -7.15 -16.31
C ASP A 124 12.12 -5.91 -17.11
N PHE A 125 12.09 -4.75 -16.46
CA PHE A 125 12.45 -3.48 -17.07
C PHE A 125 13.61 -2.86 -16.31
N ASN A 126 14.70 -2.60 -17.01
CA ASN A 126 15.82 -1.83 -16.49
C ASN A 126 15.49 -0.32 -16.46
N ALA A 127 14.48 0.04 -15.67
CA ALA A 127 14.01 1.40 -15.48
C ALA A 127 13.33 1.54 -14.09
N PRO A 128 13.41 2.73 -13.46
CA PRO A 128 12.59 3.09 -12.29
C PRO A 128 11.09 3.04 -12.59
N TYR A 129 10.27 3.02 -11.55
CA TYR A 129 8.83 2.77 -11.62
C TYR A 129 8.08 3.71 -12.59
N THR A 130 8.26 5.03 -12.50
CA THR A 130 7.57 5.98 -13.38
C THR A 130 7.95 5.79 -14.84
N ARG A 131 9.22 5.50 -15.13
CA ARG A 131 9.67 5.23 -16.51
C ARG A 131 9.14 3.88 -17.00
N TYR A 132 9.13 2.87 -16.14
CA TYR A 132 8.54 1.56 -16.40
C TYR A 132 7.08 1.67 -16.88
N LEU A 133 6.25 2.51 -16.24
CA LEU A 133 4.84 2.69 -16.65
C LEU A 133 4.72 3.13 -18.10
N THR A 134 5.57 4.06 -18.55
CA THR A 134 5.57 4.50 -19.95
C THR A 134 6.00 3.39 -20.91
N LEU A 135 7.02 2.61 -20.55
CA LEU A 135 7.51 1.50 -21.37
C LEU A 135 6.47 0.37 -21.48
N ARG A 136 5.73 0.09 -20.41
CA ARG A 136 4.62 -0.88 -20.45
C ARG A 136 3.49 -0.42 -21.34
N ALA A 137 3.11 0.86 -21.26
CA ALA A 137 2.06 1.42 -22.10
C ALA A 137 2.44 1.29 -23.60
N ASP A 138 3.67 1.64 -23.97
CA ASP A 138 4.16 1.51 -25.35
C ASP A 138 4.21 0.04 -25.82
N LEU A 139 4.66 -0.87 -24.96
CA LEU A 139 4.71 -2.30 -25.26
C LEU A 139 3.30 -2.86 -25.50
N ARG A 140 2.34 -2.44 -24.68
CA ARG A 140 0.93 -2.82 -24.79
C ARG A 140 0.30 -2.29 -26.06
N GLU A 141 0.55 -1.03 -26.42
CA GLU A 141 0.05 -0.46 -27.68
C GLU A 141 0.54 -1.27 -28.89
N LYS A 142 1.82 -1.69 -28.88
CA LYS A 142 2.38 -2.57 -29.91
C LYS A 142 1.72 -3.95 -29.92
N GLN A 143 1.50 -4.56 -28.75
CA GLN A 143 0.80 -5.85 -28.64
C GLN A 143 -0.62 -5.75 -29.21
N LEU A 144 -1.38 -4.71 -28.84
CA LEU A 144 -2.73 -4.45 -29.34
C LEU A 144 -2.76 -4.25 -30.86
N ALA A 145 -1.86 -3.43 -31.40
CA ALA A 145 -1.77 -3.20 -32.84
C ALA A 145 -1.45 -4.50 -33.60
N THR A 146 -0.53 -5.31 -33.08
CA THR A 146 -0.12 -6.57 -33.70
C THR A 146 -1.23 -7.61 -33.63
N ALA A 147 -1.90 -7.75 -32.47
CA ALA A 147 -3.05 -8.63 -32.30
C ALA A 147 -4.20 -8.24 -33.24
N LYS A 148 -4.51 -6.95 -33.37
CA LYS A 148 -5.54 -6.44 -34.30
C LYS A 148 -5.21 -6.73 -35.76
N ASN A 149 -3.94 -6.61 -36.15
CA ASN A 149 -3.50 -6.95 -37.51
C ASN A 149 -3.59 -8.47 -37.76
N GLN A 150 -3.14 -9.28 -36.80
CA GLN A 150 -3.25 -10.74 -36.86
C GLN A 150 -4.71 -11.18 -37.00
N GLU A 151 -5.63 -10.59 -36.23
CA GLU A 151 -7.05 -10.92 -36.29
C GLU A 151 -7.69 -10.54 -37.63
N ARG A 152 -7.26 -9.42 -38.24
CA ARG A 152 -7.67 -9.06 -39.60
C ARG A 152 -7.16 -10.08 -40.63
N GLU A 153 -5.91 -10.53 -40.51
CA GLU A 153 -5.34 -11.56 -41.40
C GLU A 153 -6.03 -12.91 -41.24
N ILE A 154 -6.34 -13.32 -40.00
CA ILE A 154 -7.10 -14.53 -39.70
C ILE A 154 -8.47 -14.46 -40.38
N LYS A 155 -9.21 -13.37 -40.16
CA LYS A 155 -10.53 -13.18 -40.77
C LYS A 155 -10.50 -13.23 -42.29
N GLN A 156 -9.55 -12.53 -42.92
CA GLN A 156 -9.39 -12.59 -44.39
C GLN A 156 -9.05 -14.00 -44.88
N THR A 157 -8.22 -14.74 -44.13
CA THR A 157 -7.85 -16.12 -44.47
C THR A 157 -9.05 -17.06 -44.33
N GLU A 158 -9.86 -16.89 -43.28
CA GLU A 158 -11.10 -17.63 -43.07
C GLU A 158 -12.11 -17.40 -44.21
N GLU A 159 -12.32 -16.14 -44.61
CA GLU A 159 -13.19 -15.80 -45.75
C GLU A 159 -12.70 -16.44 -47.07
N LEU A 160 -11.38 -16.50 -47.29
CA LEU A 160 -10.79 -17.17 -48.45
C LEU A 160 -11.00 -18.69 -48.39
N ILE A 161 -10.82 -19.31 -47.21
CA ILE A 161 -11.07 -20.73 -47.00
C ILE A 161 -12.53 -21.05 -47.34
N GLU A 162 -13.48 -20.27 -46.84
CA GLU A 162 -14.90 -20.48 -47.08
C GLU A 162 -15.26 -20.34 -48.57
N ARG A 163 -14.74 -19.31 -49.24
CA ARG A 163 -14.95 -19.06 -50.67
C ARG A 163 -14.37 -20.16 -51.56
N PHE A 164 -13.21 -20.73 -51.22
CA PHE A 164 -12.54 -21.75 -52.04
C PHE A 164 -12.89 -23.19 -51.66
N ARG A 165 -13.44 -23.45 -50.47
CA ARG A 165 -13.91 -24.77 -50.03
C ARG A 165 -15.03 -25.31 -50.93
N ALA A 166 -15.85 -24.43 -51.53
CA ALA A 166 -16.92 -24.82 -52.46
C ALA A 166 -16.45 -25.22 -53.87
N LYS A 167 -15.18 -24.97 -54.24
CA LYS A 167 -14.64 -25.27 -55.59
C LYS A 167 -13.65 -26.44 -55.53
N ALA A 168 -14.02 -27.57 -56.14
CA ALA A 168 -13.21 -28.80 -56.14
C ALA A 168 -11.75 -28.59 -56.63
N SER A 169 -11.53 -27.69 -57.60
CA SER A 169 -10.19 -27.40 -58.15
C SER A 169 -9.26 -26.61 -57.21
N LYS A 170 -9.79 -26.01 -56.13
CA LYS A 170 -9.03 -25.20 -55.16
C LYS A 170 -9.06 -25.78 -53.74
N ALA A 171 -9.52 -27.01 -53.58
CA ALA A 171 -9.62 -27.68 -52.28
C ALA A 171 -8.25 -27.86 -51.59
N SER A 172 -7.19 -28.19 -52.34
CA SER A 172 -5.82 -28.31 -51.80
C SER A 172 -5.27 -26.96 -51.29
N PHE A 173 -5.64 -25.86 -51.94
CA PHE A 173 -5.27 -24.51 -51.52
C PHE A 173 -5.99 -24.12 -50.22
N ALA A 174 -7.30 -24.35 -50.12
CA ALA A 174 -8.05 -24.12 -48.87
C ALA A 174 -7.50 -24.95 -47.70
N GLN A 175 -7.14 -26.22 -47.94
CA GLN A 175 -6.49 -27.08 -46.94
C GLN A 175 -5.13 -26.55 -46.47
N SER A 176 -4.34 -25.92 -47.36
CA SER A 176 -3.06 -25.30 -46.98
C SER A 176 -3.23 -24.08 -46.08
N LEU A 177 -4.29 -23.29 -46.29
CA LEU A 177 -4.62 -22.12 -45.46
C LEU A 177 -5.12 -22.53 -44.06
N ILE A 178 -5.93 -23.60 -43.96
CA ILE A 178 -6.38 -24.16 -42.68
C ILE A 178 -5.16 -24.59 -41.85
N LYS A 179 -4.22 -25.34 -42.44
CA LYS A 179 -2.98 -25.73 -41.75
C LYS A 179 -2.11 -24.55 -41.35
N LYS A 180 -2.15 -23.44 -42.10
CA LYS A 180 -1.43 -22.21 -41.77
C LYS A 180 -2.06 -21.53 -40.54
N LEU A 181 -3.38 -21.50 -40.45
CA LEU A 181 -4.10 -20.98 -39.28
C LEU A 181 -3.89 -21.86 -38.04
N ASP A 182 -3.95 -23.18 -38.16
CA ASP A 182 -3.74 -24.11 -37.04
C ASP A 182 -2.33 -24.02 -36.45
N ARG A 183 -1.33 -23.62 -37.23
CA ARG A 183 0.06 -23.42 -36.79
C ARG A 183 0.34 -21.99 -36.32
N MET A 184 -0.61 -21.07 -36.48
CA MET A 184 -0.41 -19.69 -36.12
C MET A 184 -0.61 -19.53 -34.62
N GLU A 185 0.46 -19.20 -33.90
CA GLU A 185 0.37 -18.80 -32.50
C GLU A 185 -0.34 -17.46 -32.41
N ARG A 186 -1.42 -17.41 -31.64
CA ARG A 186 -2.18 -16.17 -31.41
C ARG A 186 -1.40 -15.29 -30.45
N ILE A 187 -1.28 -14.02 -30.79
CA ILE A 187 -0.66 -13.03 -29.93
C ILE A 187 -1.61 -12.77 -28.76
N GLU A 188 -1.18 -13.15 -27.56
CA GLU A 188 -1.88 -12.79 -26.34
C GLU A 188 -1.59 -11.32 -26.00
N VAL A 189 -2.63 -10.51 -25.91
CA VAL A 189 -2.53 -9.17 -25.33
C VAL A 189 -2.58 -9.34 -23.82
N ASP A 190 -1.60 -8.77 -23.12
CA ASP A 190 -1.57 -8.78 -21.65
C ASP A 190 -2.90 -8.22 -21.11
N GLN A 191 -3.59 -8.96 -20.24
CA GLN A 191 -4.83 -8.47 -19.63
C GLN A 191 -4.49 -7.37 -18.62
N GLU A 192 -5.22 -6.27 -18.64
CA GLU A 192 -5.18 -5.33 -17.52
C GLU A 192 -6.06 -5.91 -16.41
N ASP A 193 -5.55 -5.89 -15.18
CA ASP A 193 -6.44 -5.84 -14.03
C ASP A 193 -7.05 -4.43 -13.99
N SER A 194 -8.05 -4.20 -14.86
CA SER A 194 -8.80 -2.93 -14.95
C SER A 194 -9.78 -2.77 -13.79
N SER A 195 -9.60 -3.55 -12.72
CA SER A 195 -10.36 -3.54 -11.49
C SER A 195 -10.02 -2.28 -10.67
N THR A 196 -10.38 -1.12 -11.20
CA THR A 196 -10.31 0.16 -10.49
C THR A 196 -11.57 0.38 -9.66
N MET A 197 -11.40 0.61 -8.35
CA MET A 197 -12.52 0.90 -7.45
C MET A 197 -13.20 2.20 -7.87
N HIS A 198 -14.43 2.10 -8.38
CA HIS A 198 -15.25 3.25 -8.73
C HIS A 198 -16.35 3.41 -7.70
N PHE A 199 -16.14 4.30 -6.75
CA PHE A 199 -17.17 4.71 -5.81
C PHE A 199 -17.25 6.22 -5.74
N ARG A 200 -18.43 6.72 -5.41
CA ARG A 200 -18.66 8.12 -5.08
C ARG A 200 -19.24 8.14 -3.67
N PHE A 201 -18.71 9.01 -2.82
CA PHE A 201 -19.38 9.35 -1.58
C PHE A 201 -20.74 9.95 -1.95
N LEU A 202 -21.80 9.45 -1.31
CA LEU A 202 -23.09 10.11 -1.41
C LEU A 202 -22.96 11.53 -0.85
N PRO A 203 -23.58 12.54 -1.49
CA PRO A 203 -23.49 13.90 -0.98
C PRO A 203 -24.13 13.96 0.41
N ALA A 204 -23.32 14.34 1.40
CA ALA A 204 -23.80 14.54 2.76
C ALA A 204 -24.82 15.70 2.81
N PRO A 205 -25.82 15.63 3.70
CA PRO A 205 -26.70 16.76 3.98
C PRO A 205 -25.89 17.99 4.42
N ARG A 206 -26.46 19.18 4.21
CA ARG A 206 -25.75 20.44 4.43
C ARG A 206 -25.44 20.65 5.91
N SER A 207 -24.16 20.57 6.27
CA SER A 207 -23.64 20.93 7.60
C SER A 207 -23.44 22.45 7.75
N GLY A 208 -23.10 22.91 8.96
CA GLY A 208 -22.64 24.27 9.22
C GLY A 208 -21.41 24.70 8.39
N LYS A 209 -21.07 26.00 8.39
CA LYS A 209 -19.85 26.51 7.74
C LYS A 209 -18.60 26.00 8.46
N VAL A 210 -18.57 26.13 9.78
CA VAL A 210 -17.55 25.53 10.65
C VAL A 210 -17.97 24.09 10.93
N VAL A 211 -17.07 23.15 10.64
CA VAL A 211 -17.27 21.70 10.79
C VAL A 211 -16.66 21.19 12.09
N ALA A 212 -15.49 21.73 12.47
CA ALA A 212 -14.83 21.41 13.72
C ALA A 212 -14.14 22.66 14.28
N LYS A 213 -14.19 22.83 15.59
CA LYS A 213 -13.50 23.91 16.31
C LYS A 213 -12.79 23.36 17.54
N ALA A 214 -11.55 23.77 17.74
CA ALA A 214 -10.72 23.52 18.91
C ALA A 214 -10.29 24.87 19.47
N GLU A 215 -10.43 25.05 20.78
CA GLU A 215 -9.93 26.21 21.51
C GLU A 215 -9.16 25.73 22.76
N GLY A 216 -7.87 26.05 22.81
CA GLY A 216 -6.99 25.75 23.93
C GLY A 216 -6.86 24.24 24.23
N VAL A 217 -6.99 23.37 23.24
CA VAL A 217 -7.09 21.92 23.50
C VAL A 217 -5.78 21.34 24.00
N GLY A 218 -5.85 20.67 25.14
CA GLY A 218 -4.72 20.04 25.83
C GLY A 218 -4.97 18.56 26.10
N LYS A 219 -3.91 17.74 26.02
CA LYS A 219 -4.00 16.33 26.40
C LYS A 219 -2.67 15.82 26.94
N THR A 220 -2.74 15.22 28.12
CA THR A 220 -1.62 14.56 28.79
C THR A 220 -2.01 13.10 29.09
N TYR A 221 -1.07 12.18 28.88
CA TYR A 221 -1.19 10.77 29.29
C TYR A 221 -0.08 10.46 30.29
N GLY A 222 -0.43 10.27 31.56
CA GLY A 222 0.56 10.18 32.64
C GLY A 222 1.39 11.46 32.68
N ASP A 223 2.71 11.33 32.53
CA ASP A 223 3.64 12.47 32.48
C ASP A 223 3.89 13.00 31.07
N LYS A 224 3.38 12.32 30.02
CA LYS A 224 3.63 12.69 28.63
C LYS A 224 2.58 13.71 28.15
N LEU A 225 3.00 14.95 27.97
CA LEU A 225 2.22 15.98 27.31
C LEU A 225 2.17 15.70 25.79
N VAL A 226 0.97 15.50 25.25
CA VAL A 226 0.75 15.15 23.84
C VAL A 226 0.19 16.32 23.04
N LEU A 227 -0.77 17.07 23.61
CA LEU A 227 -1.34 18.28 23.01
C LEU A 227 -1.27 19.41 24.02
N LYS A 228 -0.94 20.63 23.55
CA LYS A 228 -0.84 21.82 24.40
C LYS A 228 -1.42 23.03 23.70
N GLY A 229 -2.57 23.52 24.18
CA GLY A 229 -3.17 24.77 23.71
C GLY A 229 -3.47 24.78 22.22
N VAL A 230 -4.05 23.71 21.69
CA VAL A 230 -4.35 23.58 20.27
C VAL A 230 -5.61 24.39 19.93
N ASP A 231 -5.44 25.42 19.11
CA ASP A 231 -6.52 26.19 18.48
C ASP A 231 -6.63 25.80 17.01
N LEU A 232 -7.83 25.40 16.57
CA LEU A 232 -8.09 24.91 15.22
C LEU A 232 -9.51 25.23 14.81
N GLU A 233 -9.71 25.69 13.57
CA GLU A 233 -11.04 25.81 12.96
C GLU A 233 -11.00 25.16 11.58
N ILE A 234 -11.89 24.21 11.33
CA ILE A 234 -12.02 23.53 10.04
C ILE A 234 -13.38 23.91 9.44
N GLU A 235 -13.36 24.45 8.24
CA GLU A 235 -14.56 24.81 7.49
C GLU A 235 -14.99 23.72 6.50
N ARG A 236 -16.27 23.77 6.11
CA ARG A 236 -16.85 22.86 5.14
C ARG A 236 -16.20 23.09 3.76
N GLY A 237 -15.49 22.07 3.29
CA GLY A 237 -14.80 22.08 1.99
C GLY A 237 -13.28 22.06 2.13
N ASP A 238 -12.76 22.28 3.35
CA ASP A 238 -11.33 22.21 3.61
C ASP A 238 -10.77 20.80 3.36
N ARG A 239 -9.54 20.77 2.88
CA ARG A 239 -8.75 19.54 2.67
C ARG A 239 -7.52 19.62 3.55
N VAL A 240 -7.64 19.11 4.77
CA VAL A 240 -6.61 19.24 5.82
C VAL A 240 -5.83 17.94 5.94
N ALA A 241 -4.50 18.05 5.97
CA ALA A 241 -3.61 16.94 6.27
C ALA A 241 -2.87 17.20 7.59
N PHE A 242 -2.90 16.24 8.51
CA PHE A 242 -2.07 16.28 9.72
C PHE A 242 -0.72 15.61 9.42
N VAL A 243 0.36 16.38 9.48
CA VAL A 243 1.73 15.91 9.28
C VAL A 243 2.50 16.01 10.59
N GLY A 244 3.40 15.06 10.83
CA GLY A 244 4.24 14.98 12.03
C GLY A 244 4.65 13.54 12.30
N GLN A 245 5.65 13.35 13.17
CA GLN A 245 6.15 12.02 13.49
C GLN A 245 5.09 11.18 14.21
N ASN A 246 5.24 9.86 14.15
CA ASN A 246 4.36 8.97 14.87
C ASN A 246 4.48 9.17 16.40
N GLY A 247 3.34 9.20 17.09
CA GLY A 247 3.32 9.45 18.53
C GLY A 247 3.28 10.92 18.96
N GLN A 248 3.31 11.89 18.03
CA GLN A 248 3.13 13.33 18.33
C GLN A 248 1.65 13.76 18.48
N GLY A 249 0.72 12.82 18.64
CA GLY A 249 -0.68 13.15 18.96
C GLY A 249 -1.64 13.32 17.78
N LYS A 250 -1.25 12.99 16.54
CA LYS A 250 -2.15 12.99 15.36
C LYS A 250 -3.45 12.21 15.63
N SER A 251 -3.32 10.94 16.00
CA SER A 251 -4.47 10.09 16.34
C SER A 251 -5.18 10.55 17.62
N THR A 252 -4.46 11.15 18.56
CA THR A 252 -5.03 11.72 19.79
C THR A 252 -5.96 12.88 19.47
N LEU A 253 -5.57 13.79 18.59
CA LEU A 253 -6.39 14.92 18.17
C LEU A 253 -7.66 14.44 17.45
N VAL A 254 -7.53 13.44 16.57
CA VAL A 254 -8.69 12.84 15.87
C VAL A 254 -9.64 12.16 16.85
N LYS A 255 -9.11 11.36 17.80
CA LYS A 255 -9.94 10.72 18.84
C LYS A 255 -10.59 11.71 19.78
N ALA A 256 -9.92 12.82 20.10
CA ALA A 256 -10.51 13.92 20.85
C ALA A 256 -11.68 14.53 20.06
N LEU A 257 -11.54 14.71 18.74
CA LEU A 257 -12.58 15.23 17.84
C LEU A 257 -13.83 14.36 17.80
N LEU A 258 -13.63 13.05 17.87
CA LEU A 258 -14.71 12.06 17.95
C LEU A 258 -15.31 11.95 19.36
N LYS A 259 -14.78 12.69 20.35
CA LYS A 259 -15.15 12.62 21.77
C LYS A 259 -14.96 11.22 22.38
N GLU A 260 -14.08 10.41 21.81
CA GLU A 260 -13.72 9.08 22.34
C GLU A 260 -12.77 9.16 23.54
N ILE A 261 -12.02 10.27 23.64
CA ILE A 261 -11.13 10.56 24.75
C ILE A 261 -11.47 11.92 25.37
N THR A 262 -11.17 12.07 26.66
CA THR A 262 -11.25 13.36 27.34
C THR A 262 -10.06 14.23 26.97
N SER A 263 -10.26 15.53 26.79
CA SER A 263 -9.20 16.52 26.61
C SER A 263 -9.53 17.78 27.42
N GLU A 264 -8.50 18.56 27.75
CA GLU A 264 -8.64 19.92 28.24
C GLU A 264 -9.01 20.86 27.08
N GLY A 265 -9.54 22.03 27.40
CA GLY A 265 -10.03 22.99 26.40
C GLY A 265 -11.40 22.63 25.82
N THR A 266 -11.79 23.34 24.77
CA THR A 266 -13.08 23.15 24.10
C THR A 266 -12.85 22.54 22.73
N LEU A 267 -13.52 21.43 22.43
CA LEU A 267 -13.45 20.78 21.13
C LEU A 267 -14.85 20.36 20.68
N GLU A 268 -15.35 21.02 19.64
CA GLU A 268 -16.74 20.91 19.20
C GLU A 268 -16.86 20.63 17.71
N LEU A 269 -17.84 19.81 17.37
CA LEU A 269 -18.30 19.59 16.00
C LEU A 269 -19.40 20.61 15.68
N GLY A 270 -19.40 21.10 14.46
CA GLY A 270 -20.39 22.05 13.95
C GLY A 270 -21.80 21.45 13.85
N HIS A 271 -22.78 22.33 13.62
CA HIS A 271 -24.17 21.92 13.47
C HIS A 271 -24.39 20.96 12.28
N ASN A 272 -25.11 19.87 12.52
CA ASN A 272 -25.39 18.80 11.55
C ASN A 272 -24.13 18.23 10.86
N VAL A 273 -23.00 18.18 11.58
CA VAL A 273 -21.80 17.50 11.11
C VAL A 273 -21.92 16.02 11.41
N MET A 274 -21.86 15.20 10.35
CA MET A 274 -21.69 13.76 10.45
C MET A 274 -20.23 13.43 10.21
N VAL A 275 -19.65 12.59 11.07
CA VAL A 275 -18.23 12.26 11.02
C VAL A 275 -18.08 10.80 10.61
N GLY A 276 -17.43 10.58 9.46
CA GLY A 276 -16.92 9.28 9.07
C GLY A 276 -15.46 9.15 9.50
N TYR A 277 -15.14 8.15 10.32
CA TYR A 277 -13.77 7.87 10.77
C TYR A 277 -13.30 6.49 10.27
N PHE A 278 -12.18 6.49 9.56
CA PHE A 278 -11.50 5.29 9.09
C PHE A 278 -10.15 5.16 9.81
N ALA A 279 -10.07 4.24 10.76
CA ALA A 279 -8.87 3.99 11.54
C ALA A 279 -8.01 2.90 10.88
N GLN A 280 -6.70 2.93 11.14
CA GLN A 280 -5.75 1.94 10.63
C GLN A 280 -6.10 0.51 11.08
N ASP A 281 -6.67 0.36 12.28
CA ASP A 281 -6.99 -0.94 12.90
C ASP A 281 -8.45 -1.38 12.62
N GLN A 282 -9.24 -0.57 11.92
CA GLN A 282 -10.67 -0.81 11.71
C GLN A 282 -10.94 -2.07 10.87
N ALA A 283 -9.96 -2.47 10.04
CA ALA A 283 -10.00 -3.72 9.27
C ALA A 283 -9.86 -4.97 10.17
N ASP A 284 -9.19 -4.84 11.32
CA ASP A 284 -9.01 -5.91 12.30
C ASP A 284 -10.20 -6.01 13.28
N GLU A 285 -10.99 -4.94 13.42
CA GLU A 285 -12.24 -4.92 14.22
C GLU A 285 -13.45 -5.54 13.50
N LEU A 286 -13.31 -5.93 12.23
CA LEU A 286 -14.38 -6.61 11.49
C LEU A 286 -14.63 -8.01 12.07
N ASP A 287 -15.90 -8.40 12.19
CA ASP A 287 -16.29 -9.72 12.68
C ASP A 287 -15.82 -10.82 11.72
N GLY A 288 -14.78 -11.55 12.14
CA GLY A 288 -14.10 -12.59 11.36
C GLY A 288 -15.00 -13.74 10.92
N ASP A 289 -16.13 -13.98 11.60
CA ASP A 289 -17.01 -15.10 11.30
C ASP A 289 -18.11 -14.76 10.29
N LYS A 290 -18.37 -13.47 10.04
CA LYS A 290 -19.30 -13.00 9.02
C LYS A 290 -18.69 -13.05 7.62
N THR A 291 -19.55 -13.15 6.60
CA THR A 291 -19.12 -12.96 5.22
C THR A 291 -18.96 -11.47 4.89
N ALA A 292 -18.24 -11.16 3.82
CA ALA A 292 -18.15 -9.79 3.31
C ALA A 292 -19.56 -9.21 3.04
N LEU A 293 -20.46 -10.02 2.45
CA LEU A 293 -21.85 -9.65 2.22
C LEU A 293 -22.63 -9.36 3.51
N GLN A 294 -22.60 -10.28 4.47
CA GLN A 294 -23.29 -10.11 5.76
C GLN A 294 -22.80 -8.85 6.50
N THR A 295 -21.49 -8.59 6.46
CA THR A 295 -20.89 -7.41 7.10
C THR A 295 -21.49 -6.11 6.56
N ILE A 296 -21.71 -6.02 5.25
CA ILE A 296 -22.32 -4.85 4.60
C ILE A 296 -23.82 -4.83 4.83
N GLU A 297 -24.54 -5.95 4.71
CA GLU A 297 -25.99 -6.01 4.92
C GLU A 297 -26.40 -5.62 6.35
N ASP A 298 -25.64 -6.07 7.35
CA ASP A 298 -25.85 -5.73 8.76
C ASP A 298 -25.62 -4.25 9.05
N ALA A 299 -24.65 -3.64 8.37
CA ALA A 299 -24.32 -2.22 8.53
C ALA A 299 -25.18 -1.30 7.66
N SER A 300 -25.89 -1.85 6.67
CA SER A 300 -26.70 -1.09 5.70
C SER A 300 -28.09 -0.76 6.24
N PRO A 301 -28.61 0.46 6.01
CA PRO A 301 -30.04 0.74 6.11
C PRO A 301 -30.88 -0.23 5.26
N GLU A 302 -32.12 -0.52 5.65
CA GLU A 302 -32.97 -1.52 4.96
C GLU A 302 -33.11 -1.27 3.45
N GLU A 303 -33.20 0.01 3.06
CA GLU A 303 -33.30 0.42 1.65
C GLU A 303 -32.03 0.08 0.85
N MET A 304 -30.86 0.12 1.49
CA MET A 304 -29.57 -0.12 0.84
C MET A 304 -29.16 -1.60 0.82
N ARG A 305 -29.76 -2.47 1.66
CA ARG A 305 -29.43 -3.90 1.72
C ARG A 305 -29.54 -4.59 0.36
N LYS A 306 -30.56 -4.24 -0.44
CA LYS A 306 -30.76 -4.79 -1.80
C LYS A 306 -29.61 -4.45 -2.76
N HIS A 307 -28.83 -3.42 -2.45
CA HIS A 307 -27.69 -2.96 -3.23
C HIS A 307 -26.33 -3.38 -2.64
N ALA A 308 -26.30 -4.12 -1.52
CA ALA A 308 -25.06 -4.52 -0.84
C ALA A 308 -24.08 -5.27 -1.76
N ARG A 309 -24.57 -6.23 -2.57
CA ARG A 309 -23.75 -6.93 -3.57
C ARG A 309 -23.18 -6.00 -4.65
N SER A 310 -23.97 -5.04 -5.12
CA SER A 310 -23.53 -4.06 -6.12
C SER A 310 -22.42 -3.16 -5.57
N MET A 311 -22.56 -2.74 -4.30
CA MET A 311 -21.54 -1.97 -3.59
C MET A 311 -20.27 -2.78 -3.37
N LEU A 312 -20.37 -4.02 -2.91
CA LEU A 312 -19.20 -4.89 -2.78
C LEU A 312 -18.48 -5.11 -4.12
N GLY A 313 -19.23 -5.18 -5.22
CA GLY A 313 -18.69 -5.22 -6.58
C GLY A 313 -17.82 -4.01 -6.93
N SER A 314 -18.18 -2.80 -6.47
CA SER A 314 -17.36 -1.59 -6.69
C SER A 314 -16.07 -1.57 -5.86
N PHE A 315 -16.00 -2.39 -4.81
CA PHE A 315 -14.83 -2.62 -3.94
C PHE A 315 -14.04 -3.89 -4.29
N MET A 316 -14.25 -4.43 -5.49
CA MET A 316 -13.55 -5.60 -6.03
C MET A 316 -13.84 -6.92 -5.32
N PHE A 317 -15.00 -7.06 -4.70
CA PHE A 317 -15.52 -8.37 -4.29
C PHE A 317 -16.42 -8.90 -5.42
N ARG A 318 -15.99 -9.95 -6.13
CA ARG A 318 -16.72 -10.51 -7.28
C ARG A 318 -17.10 -11.96 -7.03
N GLY A 319 -18.22 -12.40 -7.62
CA GLY A 319 -18.64 -13.81 -7.60
C GLY A 319 -18.72 -14.36 -6.17
N GLU A 320 -17.93 -15.39 -5.89
CA GLU A 320 -17.88 -16.06 -4.58
C GLU A 320 -17.12 -15.27 -3.50
N ASP A 321 -16.38 -14.21 -3.86
CA ASP A 321 -15.62 -13.42 -2.90
C ASP A 321 -16.52 -12.74 -1.86
N VAL A 322 -17.76 -12.41 -2.22
CA VAL A 322 -18.74 -11.81 -1.30
C VAL A 322 -19.18 -12.77 -0.20
N GLU A 323 -19.06 -14.08 -0.44
CA GLU A 323 -19.41 -15.15 0.50
C GLU A 323 -18.21 -15.60 1.35
N LYS A 324 -16.99 -15.11 1.06
CA LYS A 324 -15.82 -15.37 1.89
C LYS A 324 -16.00 -14.76 3.27
N LYS A 325 -15.60 -15.51 4.30
CA LYS A 325 -15.54 -15.02 5.68
C LYS A 325 -14.44 -13.97 5.83
N VAL A 326 -14.70 -12.95 6.65
CA VAL A 326 -13.75 -11.84 6.90
C VAL A 326 -12.38 -12.35 7.34
N LYS A 327 -12.32 -13.41 8.18
CA LYS A 327 -11.05 -13.99 8.63
C LYS A 327 -10.18 -14.64 7.54
N VAL A 328 -10.76 -14.92 6.37
CA VAL A 328 -10.06 -15.51 5.20
C VAL A 328 -9.56 -14.42 4.26
N LEU A 329 -10.07 -13.19 4.40
CA LEU A 329 -9.67 -12.05 3.58
C LEU A 329 -8.25 -11.59 3.94
N SER A 330 -7.48 -11.24 2.92
CA SER A 330 -6.20 -10.53 3.06
C SER A 330 -6.37 -9.19 3.77
N GLY A 331 -5.29 -8.62 4.32
CA GLY A 331 -5.33 -7.30 4.95
C GLY A 331 -5.88 -6.20 4.02
N GLY A 332 -5.47 -6.23 2.75
CA GLY A 332 -5.97 -5.30 1.73
C GLY A 332 -7.47 -5.48 1.44
N GLU A 333 -7.97 -6.72 1.38
CA GLU A 333 -9.41 -7.00 1.23
C GLU A 333 -10.21 -6.53 2.45
N ARG A 334 -9.72 -6.78 3.67
CA ARG A 334 -10.37 -6.30 4.90
C ARG A 334 -10.42 -4.77 4.95
N GLY A 335 -9.36 -4.09 4.51
CA GLY A 335 -9.33 -2.64 4.36
C GLY A 335 -10.39 -2.11 3.37
N ARG A 336 -10.52 -2.75 2.21
CA ARG A 336 -11.58 -2.40 1.23
C ARG A 336 -12.99 -2.62 1.79
N LEU A 337 -13.20 -3.71 2.52
CA LEU A 337 -14.48 -4.02 3.16
C LEU A 337 -14.84 -2.99 4.24
N ALA A 338 -13.88 -2.60 5.08
CA ALA A 338 -14.07 -1.55 6.08
C ALA A 338 -14.41 -0.19 5.43
N LEU A 339 -13.75 0.15 4.31
CA LEU A 339 -14.06 1.38 3.56
C LEU A 339 -15.45 1.33 2.94
N CYS A 340 -15.87 0.17 2.41
CA CYS A 340 -17.23 -0.03 1.91
C CYS A 340 -18.26 0.15 3.03
N LYS A 341 -17.97 -0.33 4.24
CA LYS A 341 -18.83 -0.16 5.41
C LYS A 341 -18.96 1.30 5.84
N LEU A 342 -17.89 2.09 5.71
CA LEU A 342 -17.89 3.53 5.99
C LEU A 342 -18.87 4.29 5.07
N LEU A 343 -18.92 3.93 3.79
CA LEU A 343 -19.81 4.58 2.80
C LEU A 343 -21.30 4.35 3.03
N LEU A 344 -21.69 3.40 3.87
CA LEU A 344 -23.09 3.12 4.18
C LEU A 344 -23.73 4.19 5.06
N LYS A 345 -22.92 5.02 5.71
CA LYS A 345 -23.35 6.10 6.58
C LYS A 345 -22.83 7.42 6.00
N PRO A 346 -23.59 8.06 5.08
CA PRO A 346 -23.20 9.35 4.50
C PRO A 346 -23.17 10.47 5.53
#